data_AF-A0A953BMJ1-F1
#
_entry.id   AF-A0A953BMJ1-F1
#
_cell.length_a   1.000
_cell.length_b   1.000
_cell.length_c   1.000
_cell.angle_alpha   90.00
_cell.angle_beta   90.00
_cell.angle_gamma   90.00
#
_symmetry.space_group_name_H-M   'P 1'
#
loop_
_entity.id
_entity.type
_entity.pdbx_description
1 polymer ?
#
loop_
_entity_poly.entity_id
_entity_poly.type
_entity_poly.pdbx_seq_one_letter_code
_entity_poly.pdbx_strand_id
1 'polypeptide(L)'
;MRSAILALAASCAMFLSPGCARTTTTTTVAAAPAGAPAVPPPEFRPAPGSDAQPIPDEHVEPAPMASEPAAAEPKSEPKSEPNAARWIEVFPHVRLDAARRFVEIDGQVPIDPHDPRTPHIFLEVVVCPWDTREHEALVATRARPSHVHAALLMLGPTPGVPASWRWDPETGRLSTTEPTGPIVQVTFLHTDAKGKTVEADPAEWIIDVRQRRTLRDREGPGGHWVFAGSSLAPRPDGPGEYYKADIEGTLVGLATFGVETIAWSGVFSHEASINAPEWIADPAKVPPFGSAITVRLAPADGPAPSRPDSIPRP
;
A
#
# COMPACT_ATOMS: atom_id res chain seq x y z
N MET A 1 34.58 15.83 70.27
CA MET A 1 35.44 16.95 70.70
C MET A 1 36.36 17.32 69.54
N ARG A 2 36.20 18.54 69.01
CA ARG A 2 37.16 19.47 68.34
C ARG A 2 38.01 18.92 67.17
N SER A 3 37.74 19.33 65.91
CA SER A 3 38.28 20.53 65.18
C SER A 3 39.76 20.32 64.76
N ALA A 4 40.25 20.56 63.54
CA ALA A 4 40.09 21.67 62.58
C ALA A 4 40.50 21.21 61.15
N ILE A 5 39.84 21.60 60.06
CA ILE A 5 40.03 22.80 59.20
C ILE A 5 41.49 23.03 58.76
N LEU A 6 41.77 22.83 57.47
CA LEU A 6 42.54 23.77 56.67
C LEU A 6 42.11 23.71 55.19
N ALA A 7 41.58 24.83 54.71
CA ALA A 7 41.36 25.15 53.31
C ALA A 7 42.62 25.78 52.72
N LEU A 8 42.90 25.52 51.45
CA LEU A 8 43.74 26.40 50.64
C LEU A 8 43.08 26.56 49.26
N ALA A 9 42.66 27.79 48.98
CA ALA A 9 42.20 28.28 47.69
C ALA A 9 43.32 29.12 47.07
N ALA A 10 43.60 28.91 45.78
CA ALA A 10 44.31 29.78 44.84
C ALA A 10 44.43 29.01 43.52
N SER A 11 44.32 29.54 42.31
CA SER A 11 43.90 30.84 41.84
C SER A 11 43.60 30.66 40.34
N CYS A 12 42.77 31.55 39.83
CA CYS A 12 42.42 31.79 38.44
C CYS A 12 43.60 31.72 37.45
N ALA A 13 43.42 31.02 36.34
CA ALA A 13 44.12 31.30 35.08
C ALA A 13 43.13 31.11 33.91
N MET A 14 42.55 32.22 33.46
CA MET A 14 41.86 32.31 32.18
C MET A 14 42.90 32.11 31.07
N PHE A 15 42.77 31.03 30.29
CA PHE A 15 43.39 30.96 28.98
C PHE A 15 42.40 31.49 27.95
N LEU A 16 42.62 32.74 27.51
CA LEU A 16 42.09 33.25 26.25
C LEU A 16 42.78 32.49 25.11
N SER A 17 42.05 31.60 24.44
CA SER A 17 42.47 31.08 23.14
C SER A 17 42.14 32.11 22.05
N PRO A 18 43.09 32.41 21.14
CA PRO A 18 42.88 33.35 20.04
C PRO A 18 41.93 32.77 18.99
N GLY A 19 41.09 33.64 18.45
CA GLY A 19 40.07 33.33 17.46
C GLY A 19 40.62 32.66 16.21
N CYS A 20 40.03 31.51 15.88
CA CYS A 20 40.07 30.97 14.52
C CYS A 20 39.05 31.73 13.68
N ALA A 21 39.55 32.51 12.73
CA ALA A 21 38.77 33.21 11.73
C ALA A 21 37.86 32.23 10.97
N ARG A 22 36.55 32.49 10.99
CA ARG A 22 35.60 31.88 10.06
C ARG A 22 35.86 32.45 8.67
N THR A 23 36.60 31.70 7.86
CA THR A 23 36.64 31.93 6.42
C THR A 23 35.26 31.63 5.87
N THR A 24 34.50 32.68 5.58
CA THR A 24 33.19 32.58 4.95
C THR A 24 33.46 32.38 3.47
N THR A 25 33.54 31.13 3.02
CA THR A 25 33.56 30.83 1.60
C THR A 25 32.15 31.05 1.08
N THR A 26 31.91 32.22 0.49
CA THR A 26 30.70 32.49 -0.29
C THR A 26 30.76 31.60 -1.54
N THR A 27 30.18 30.40 -1.45
CA THR A 27 29.86 29.62 -2.63
C THR A 27 28.68 30.30 -3.31
N THR A 28 28.96 30.99 -4.40
CA THR A 28 27.97 31.51 -5.34
C THR A 28 27.19 30.32 -5.91
N VAL A 29 25.96 30.11 -5.42
CA VAL A 29 25.01 29.20 -6.07
C VAL A 29 24.57 29.88 -7.36
N ALA A 30 24.97 29.29 -8.49
CA ALA A 30 24.50 29.71 -9.80
C ALA A 30 22.97 29.54 -9.86
N ALA A 31 22.28 30.60 -10.28
CA ALA A 31 20.85 30.60 -10.51
C ALA A 31 20.47 29.55 -11.57
N ALA A 32 19.46 28.75 -11.26
CA ALA A 32 18.85 27.82 -12.20
C ALA A 32 18.25 28.60 -13.40
N PRO A 33 18.41 28.12 -14.65
CA PRO A 33 17.78 28.76 -15.80
C PRO A 33 16.26 28.60 -15.74
N ALA A 34 15.58 29.67 -16.16
CA ALA A 34 14.13 29.82 -16.20
C ALA A 34 13.43 28.69 -16.97
N GLY A 35 12.23 28.34 -16.48
CA GLY A 35 11.41 27.23 -16.95
C GLY A 35 11.07 27.26 -18.45
N ALA A 36 11.00 26.06 -19.02
CA ALA A 36 10.37 25.83 -20.31
C ALA A 36 8.85 26.08 -20.20
N PRO A 37 8.20 26.63 -21.24
CA PRO A 37 6.76 26.86 -21.24
C PRO A 37 6.00 25.53 -21.18
N ALA A 38 4.98 25.47 -20.32
CA ALA A 38 4.06 24.36 -20.23
C ALA A 38 3.32 24.16 -21.58
N VAL A 39 3.37 22.94 -22.12
CA VAL A 39 2.56 22.52 -23.26
C VAL A 39 1.14 22.25 -22.73
N PRO A 40 0.09 22.89 -23.27
CA PRO A 40 -1.27 22.60 -22.86
C PRO A 40 -1.67 21.17 -23.27
N PRO A 41 -2.52 20.49 -22.49
CA PRO A 41 -2.99 19.15 -22.83
C PRO A 41 -3.85 19.19 -24.11
N PRO A 42 -3.84 18.11 -24.93
CA PRO A 42 -4.66 18.06 -26.13
C PRO A 42 -6.16 18.03 -25.76
N GLU A 43 -6.93 18.90 -26.41
CA GLU A 43 -8.39 18.90 -26.34
C GLU A 43 -8.96 17.61 -26.96
N PHE A 44 -9.73 16.86 -26.17
CA PHE A 44 -10.46 15.69 -26.65
C PHE A 44 -11.67 16.14 -27.47
N ARG A 45 -11.63 15.93 -28.78
CA ARG A 45 -12.80 16.09 -29.66
C ARG A 45 -13.55 14.76 -29.75
N PRO A 46 -14.82 14.66 -29.31
CA PRO A 46 -15.63 13.47 -29.54
C PRO A 46 -15.94 13.32 -31.03
N ALA A 47 -15.85 12.08 -31.53
CA ALA A 47 -16.25 11.73 -32.89
C ALA A 47 -17.79 11.83 -33.04
N PRO A 48 -18.31 12.29 -34.20
CA PRO A 48 -19.74 12.39 -34.44
C PRO A 48 -20.39 11.00 -34.62
N GLY A 49 -21.64 10.91 -34.16
CA GLY A 49 -22.43 9.70 -34.02
C GLY A 49 -22.70 8.94 -35.32
N SER A 50 -22.76 7.62 -35.18
CA SER A 50 -23.24 6.70 -36.21
C SER A 50 -24.76 6.70 -36.23
N ASP A 51 -25.34 7.09 -37.37
CA ASP A 51 -26.77 6.95 -37.66
C ASP A 51 -27.20 5.48 -37.64
N ALA A 52 -28.16 5.16 -36.77
CA ALA A 52 -28.93 3.93 -36.84
C ALA A 52 -30.21 4.21 -37.64
N GLN A 53 -30.44 3.45 -38.71
CA GLN A 53 -31.70 3.44 -39.45
C GLN A 53 -32.47 2.14 -39.17
N PRO A 54 -33.82 2.19 -39.21
CA PRO A 54 -34.71 1.23 -38.53
C PRO A 54 -35.10 -0.01 -39.35
N ILE A 55 -35.62 -0.98 -38.62
CA ILE A 55 -36.19 -2.28 -39.01
C ILE A 55 -37.55 -2.10 -39.72
N PRO A 56 -37.92 -2.93 -40.70
CA PRO A 56 -39.32 -3.13 -41.08
C PRO A 56 -39.89 -4.48 -40.60
N ASP A 57 -41.10 -4.40 -40.05
CA ASP A 57 -42.03 -5.48 -39.72
C ASP A 57 -42.45 -6.32 -40.95
N GLU A 58 -42.64 -7.63 -40.75
CA GLU A 58 -43.66 -8.37 -41.49
C GLU A 58 -44.24 -9.53 -40.65
N HIS A 59 -45.55 -9.71 -40.80
CA HIS A 59 -46.54 -10.42 -39.99
C HIS A 59 -47.12 -11.53 -40.92
N VAL A 60 -47.31 -12.81 -40.58
CA VAL A 60 -48.51 -13.42 -39.92
C VAL A 60 -48.55 -14.96 -40.16
N GLU A 61 -48.77 -15.73 -39.08
CA GLU A 61 -49.59 -16.97 -38.82
C GLU A 61 -49.69 -18.21 -39.78
N PRO A 62 -50.28 -19.37 -39.34
CA PRO A 62 -50.44 -19.96 -37.99
C PRO A 62 -49.97 -21.44 -37.89
N ALA A 63 -50.05 -21.99 -36.68
CA ALA A 63 -49.67 -23.36 -36.28
C ALA A 63 -50.64 -24.48 -36.73
N PRO A 64 -50.23 -25.75 -36.55
CA PRO A 64 -51.15 -26.73 -35.95
C PRO A 64 -50.57 -27.50 -34.75
N MET A 65 -51.51 -27.79 -33.83
CA MET A 65 -51.50 -28.74 -32.70
C MET A 65 -51.06 -30.17 -33.13
N ALA A 66 -50.61 -31.12 -32.31
CA ALA A 66 -50.46 -31.29 -30.87
C ALA A 66 -49.51 -32.50 -30.63
N SER A 67 -48.78 -32.51 -29.51
CA SER A 67 -48.44 -33.73 -28.77
C SER A 67 -48.07 -33.38 -27.32
N GLU A 68 -48.59 -34.13 -26.37
CA GLU A 68 -48.39 -34.02 -24.90
C GLU A 68 -48.40 -35.46 -24.34
N PRO A 69 -47.76 -35.80 -23.19
CA PRO A 69 -46.61 -35.21 -22.52
C PRO A 69 -45.46 -36.23 -22.30
N ALA A 70 -44.20 -35.79 -22.42
CA ALA A 70 -43.09 -36.46 -21.74
C ALA A 70 -42.93 -35.83 -20.34
N ALA A 71 -42.78 -36.69 -19.33
CA ALA A 71 -42.73 -36.33 -17.92
C ALA A 71 -41.82 -35.12 -17.63
N ALA A 72 -42.42 -34.07 -17.08
CA ALA A 72 -41.69 -32.90 -16.62
C ALA A 72 -40.89 -33.27 -15.36
N GLU A 73 -39.57 -33.28 -15.50
CA GLU A 73 -38.66 -33.14 -14.38
C GLU A 73 -38.97 -31.82 -13.65
N PRO A 74 -38.87 -31.78 -12.31
CA PRO A 74 -39.20 -30.57 -11.56
C PRO A 74 -38.30 -29.43 -12.05
N LYS A 75 -38.91 -28.39 -12.62
CA LYS A 75 -38.27 -27.09 -12.85
C LYS A 75 -37.68 -26.67 -11.51
N SER A 76 -36.36 -26.78 -11.40
CA SER A 76 -35.61 -26.15 -10.33
C SER A 76 -35.99 -24.67 -10.36
N GLU A 77 -36.56 -24.21 -9.24
CA GLU A 77 -36.77 -22.79 -9.00
C GLU A 77 -35.45 -22.07 -9.30
N PRO A 78 -35.48 -20.91 -9.99
CA PRO A 78 -34.27 -20.14 -10.20
C PRO A 78 -33.71 -19.83 -8.81
N LYS A 79 -32.57 -20.45 -8.52
CA LYS A 79 -31.77 -20.18 -7.33
C LYS A 79 -31.51 -18.68 -7.35
N SER A 80 -32.19 -17.96 -6.46
CA SER A 80 -32.04 -16.53 -6.28
C SER A 80 -30.55 -16.21 -6.25
N GLU A 81 -30.13 -15.33 -7.17
CA GLU A 81 -28.74 -14.91 -7.26
C GLU A 81 -28.29 -14.37 -5.88
N PRO A 82 -27.14 -14.78 -5.34
CA PRO A 82 -26.69 -14.29 -4.06
C PRO A 82 -26.27 -12.82 -4.18
N ASN A 83 -27.15 -11.96 -3.64
CA ASN A 83 -26.88 -10.66 -3.03
C ASN A 83 -26.34 -9.55 -3.96
N ALA A 84 -27.26 -8.72 -4.47
CA ALA A 84 -26.92 -7.36 -4.92
C ALA A 84 -26.00 -6.69 -3.88
N ALA A 85 -24.93 -6.07 -4.35
CA ALA A 85 -23.85 -5.61 -3.49
C ALA A 85 -24.37 -4.70 -2.36
N ARG A 86 -24.19 -5.14 -1.11
CA ARG A 86 -24.65 -4.47 0.12
C ARG A 86 -23.57 -3.59 0.75
N TRP A 87 -22.60 -3.15 -0.04
CA TRP A 87 -21.57 -2.24 0.46
C TRP A 87 -22.09 -0.80 0.54
N ILE A 88 -21.55 -0.04 1.48
CA ILE A 88 -21.83 1.37 1.68
C ILE A 88 -20.51 2.12 1.55
N GLU A 89 -20.48 3.21 0.78
CA GLU A 89 -19.34 4.13 0.79
C GLU A 89 -19.38 4.95 2.10
N VAL A 90 -18.50 4.61 3.03
CA VAL A 90 -18.45 5.22 4.38
C VAL A 90 -17.53 6.44 4.44
N PHE A 91 -16.58 6.52 3.52
CA PHE A 91 -15.71 7.67 3.29
C PHE A 91 -15.43 7.79 1.78
N PRO A 92 -14.99 8.96 1.28
CA PRO A 92 -14.61 9.11 -0.12
C PRO A 92 -13.64 8.01 -0.57
N HIS A 93 -14.05 7.26 -1.59
CA HIS A 93 -13.33 6.14 -2.21
C HIS A 93 -13.18 4.89 -1.33
N VAL A 94 -13.91 4.78 -0.22
CA VAL A 94 -13.82 3.65 0.72
C VAL A 94 -15.20 3.04 0.95
N ARG A 95 -15.37 1.82 0.44
CA ARG A 95 -16.61 1.04 0.55
C ARG A 95 -16.46 -0.02 1.63
N LEU A 96 -17.49 -0.21 2.44
CA LEU A 96 -17.52 -1.18 3.53
C LEU A 96 -18.71 -2.12 3.35
N ASP A 97 -18.47 -3.42 3.43
CA ASP A 97 -19.51 -4.44 3.58
C ASP A 97 -19.41 -5.03 4.99
N ALA A 98 -20.30 -4.60 5.88
CA ALA A 98 -20.30 -5.05 7.27
C ALA A 98 -20.70 -6.53 7.41
N ALA A 99 -21.58 -7.02 6.52
CA ALA A 99 -22.08 -8.39 6.58
C ALA A 99 -21.01 -9.40 6.15
N ARG A 100 -20.22 -9.05 5.13
CA ARG A 100 -19.09 -9.84 4.64
C ARG A 100 -17.75 -9.45 5.26
N ARG A 101 -17.75 -8.43 6.12
CA ARG A 101 -16.62 -7.92 6.91
C ARG A 101 -15.38 -7.57 6.09
N PHE A 102 -15.54 -6.70 5.09
CA PHE A 102 -14.39 -6.16 4.35
C PHE A 102 -14.56 -4.68 4.00
N VAL A 103 -13.42 -4.06 3.71
CA VAL A 103 -13.31 -2.74 3.07
C VAL A 103 -12.78 -2.92 1.65
N GLU A 104 -13.35 -2.21 0.68
CA GLU A 104 -12.86 -2.14 -0.69
C GLU A 104 -12.53 -0.70 -1.09
N ILE A 105 -11.41 -0.54 -1.80
CA ILE A 105 -10.97 0.71 -2.41
C ILE A 105 -10.58 0.45 -3.86
N ASP A 106 -10.78 1.43 -4.73
CA ASP A 106 -10.30 1.36 -6.12
C ASP A 106 -8.90 1.96 -6.26
N GLY A 107 -8.11 1.36 -7.14
CA GLY A 107 -6.81 1.86 -7.54
C GLY A 107 -6.45 1.41 -8.95
N GLN A 108 -5.23 1.74 -9.34
CA GLN A 108 -4.66 1.35 -10.63
C GLN A 108 -3.20 0.95 -10.46
N VAL A 109 -2.69 0.13 -11.38
CA VAL A 109 -1.25 -0.17 -11.45
C VAL A 109 -0.50 1.09 -11.90
N PRO A 110 0.36 1.69 -11.06
CA PRO A 110 1.03 2.96 -11.37
C PRO A 110 2.42 2.80 -11.99
N ILE A 111 2.87 1.55 -12.16
CA ILE A 111 4.20 1.19 -12.63
C ILE A 111 4.11 0.36 -13.92
N ASP A 112 5.20 0.32 -14.69
CA ASP A 112 5.30 -0.55 -15.87
C ASP A 112 6.48 -1.51 -15.78
N PRO A 113 6.33 -2.65 -15.07
CA PRO A 113 7.40 -3.64 -14.97
C PRO A 113 7.66 -4.39 -16.27
N HIS A 114 6.85 -4.16 -17.32
CA HIS A 114 6.99 -4.80 -18.64
C HIS A 114 7.91 -4.00 -19.57
N ASP A 115 8.24 -2.76 -19.22
CA ASP A 115 9.13 -1.94 -20.04
C ASP A 115 10.55 -2.53 -20.02
N PRO A 116 11.09 -2.98 -21.18
CA PRO A 116 12.42 -3.58 -21.25
C PRO A 116 13.55 -2.61 -20.86
N ARG A 117 13.28 -1.30 -20.78
CA ARG A 117 14.25 -0.28 -20.35
C ARG A 117 14.34 -0.16 -18.83
N THR A 118 13.28 -0.55 -18.11
CA THR A 118 13.19 -0.51 -16.64
C THR A 118 12.69 -1.85 -16.09
N PRO A 119 13.46 -2.93 -16.30
CA PRO A 119 13.00 -4.30 -16.02
C PRO A 119 12.82 -4.60 -14.53
N HIS A 120 13.40 -3.77 -13.65
CA HIS A 120 13.32 -3.91 -12.20
C HIS A 120 12.73 -2.65 -11.60
N ILE A 121 11.52 -2.78 -11.08
CA ILE A 121 10.85 -1.75 -10.28
C ILE A 121 10.89 -2.23 -8.85
N PHE A 122 11.75 -1.61 -8.04
CA PHE A 122 11.88 -1.92 -6.62
C PHE A 122 10.66 -1.39 -5.87
N LEU A 123 10.13 -2.22 -4.97
CA LEU A 123 8.92 -1.93 -4.23
C LEU A 123 9.25 -1.63 -2.78
N GLU A 124 8.69 -0.53 -2.26
CA GLU A 124 8.68 -0.22 -0.83
C GLU A 124 7.26 -0.27 -0.25
N VAL A 125 6.24 -0.12 -1.08
CA VAL A 125 4.83 -0.17 -0.70
C VAL A 125 4.03 -1.05 -1.66
N VAL A 126 2.94 -1.63 -1.17
CA VAL A 126 2.01 -2.43 -1.97
C VAL A 126 0.85 -1.58 -2.47
N VAL A 127 0.31 -0.71 -1.60
CA VAL A 127 -0.73 0.25 -1.97
C VAL A 127 -0.35 1.61 -1.39
N CYS A 128 -0.43 2.65 -2.22
CA CYS A 128 -0.24 4.03 -1.81
C CYS A 128 -1.36 4.94 -2.34
N PRO A 129 -1.62 6.09 -1.73
CA PRO A 129 -2.39 7.16 -2.35
C PRO A 129 -1.67 7.74 -3.58
N TRP A 130 -2.42 8.35 -4.50
CA TRP A 130 -1.82 9.22 -5.52
C TRP A 130 -1.09 10.41 -4.89
N ASP A 131 -0.10 10.92 -5.62
CA ASP A 131 0.86 11.97 -5.28
C ASP A 131 1.75 11.66 -4.06
N THR A 132 2.17 10.39 -3.92
CA THR A 132 3.05 9.93 -2.83
C THR A 132 4.20 9.02 -3.31
N ARG A 133 3.95 7.70 -3.45
CA ARG A 133 4.96 6.65 -3.66
C ARG A 133 4.67 5.76 -4.89
N GLU A 134 3.98 6.30 -5.88
CA GLU A 134 3.48 5.53 -7.03
C GLU A 134 4.58 4.84 -7.83
N HIS A 135 5.80 5.39 -7.82
CA HIS A 135 6.95 4.85 -8.54
C HIS A 135 7.50 3.53 -7.95
N GLU A 136 7.06 3.16 -6.75
CA GLU A 136 7.52 2.00 -5.98
C GLU A 136 6.35 1.23 -5.34
N ALA A 137 5.16 1.36 -5.95
CA ALA A 137 3.90 0.77 -5.51
C ALA A 137 3.30 -0.18 -6.54
N LEU A 138 2.61 -1.24 -6.09
CA LEU A 138 1.80 -2.09 -6.98
C LEU A 138 0.47 -1.44 -7.36
N VAL A 139 -0.13 -0.66 -6.44
CA VAL A 139 -1.44 -0.01 -6.65
C VAL A 139 -1.42 1.42 -6.10
N ALA A 140 -1.85 2.37 -6.91
CA ALA A 140 -2.14 3.74 -6.49
C ALA A 140 -3.66 3.98 -6.38
N THR A 141 -4.12 4.57 -5.28
CA THR A 141 -5.55 4.80 -4.96
C THR A 141 -5.85 6.26 -4.65
N ARG A 142 -7.12 6.67 -4.78
CA ARG A 142 -7.61 7.95 -4.24
C ARG A 142 -8.07 7.87 -2.80
N ALA A 143 -8.19 6.65 -2.24
CA ALA A 143 -8.59 6.46 -0.85
C ALA A 143 -7.48 6.95 0.10
N ARG A 144 -7.86 7.75 1.09
CA ARG A 144 -6.94 8.19 2.13
C ARG A 144 -6.68 7.07 3.14
N PRO A 145 -5.43 6.85 3.57
CA PRO A 145 -5.10 5.85 4.58
C PRO A 145 -5.88 6.01 5.89
N SER A 146 -6.13 7.23 6.35
CA SER A 146 -6.96 7.52 7.53
C SER A 146 -8.42 7.11 7.34
N HIS A 147 -8.98 7.24 6.13
CA HIS A 147 -10.33 6.76 5.83
C HIS A 147 -10.39 5.23 5.84
N VAL A 148 -9.38 4.56 5.28
CA VAL A 148 -9.28 3.09 5.31
C VAL A 148 -9.11 2.60 6.75
N HIS A 149 -8.25 3.24 7.55
CA HIS A 149 -8.12 2.98 8.98
C HIS A 149 -9.47 3.06 9.68
N ALA A 150 -10.20 4.16 9.51
CA ALA A 150 -11.50 4.36 10.15
C ALA A 150 -12.54 3.32 9.69
N ALA A 151 -12.54 2.94 8.41
CA ALA A 151 -13.42 1.89 7.91
C ALA A 151 -13.07 0.51 8.47
N LEU A 152 -11.78 0.19 8.66
CA LEU A 152 -11.36 -1.04 9.33
C LEU A 152 -11.80 -1.06 10.79
N LEU A 153 -11.72 0.05 11.53
CA LEU A 153 -12.27 0.14 12.88
C LEU A 153 -13.77 -0.17 12.95
N MET A 154 -14.54 0.25 11.94
CA MET A 154 -15.98 -0.05 11.86
C MET A 154 -16.27 -1.55 11.74
N LEU A 155 -15.30 -2.38 11.34
CA LEU A 155 -15.40 -3.85 11.30
C LEU A 155 -15.08 -4.54 12.64
N GLY A 156 -14.74 -3.75 13.68
CA GLY A 156 -14.44 -4.20 15.05
C GLY A 156 -12.97 -4.44 15.47
N PRO A 157 -11.97 -4.64 14.58
CA PRO A 157 -10.59 -4.84 15.05
C PRO A 157 -10.01 -3.59 15.71
N THR A 158 -9.17 -3.79 16.73
CA THR A 158 -8.31 -2.74 17.28
C THR A 158 -6.96 -2.79 16.56
N PRO A 159 -6.44 -1.67 16.02
CA PRO A 159 -5.12 -1.65 15.42
C PRO A 159 -4.04 -1.90 16.47
N GLY A 160 -2.90 -2.44 16.04
CA GLY A 160 -1.72 -2.50 16.90
C GLY A 160 -0.80 -1.32 16.67
N VAL A 161 0.46 -1.60 16.35
CA VAL A 161 1.53 -0.62 16.21
C VAL A 161 2.41 -1.00 15.01
N PRO A 162 2.83 -0.04 14.17
CA PRO A 162 3.77 -0.30 13.08
C PRO A 162 5.09 -0.91 13.57
N ALA A 163 5.75 -1.63 12.68
CA ALA A 163 7.06 -2.18 12.96
C ALA A 163 8.10 -1.06 13.09
N SER A 164 9.22 -1.34 13.74
CA SER A 164 10.34 -0.42 13.80
C SER A 164 11.66 -1.18 13.76
N TRP A 165 12.72 -0.45 13.45
CA TRP A 165 14.06 -0.98 13.51
C TRP A 165 15.04 0.10 13.96
N ARG A 166 16.17 -0.34 14.51
CA ARG A 166 17.28 0.52 14.92
C ARG A 166 18.58 -0.12 14.49
N TRP A 167 19.39 0.65 13.77
CA TRP A 167 20.77 0.28 13.46
C TRP A 167 21.70 0.76 14.58
N ASP A 168 22.52 -0.15 15.09
CA ASP A 168 23.62 0.17 15.98
C ASP A 168 24.93 0.18 15.17
N PRO A 169 25.53 1.37 14.92
CA PRO A 169 26.75 1.47 14.14
C PRO A 169 27.99 0.94 14.87
N GLU A 170 27.98 0.85 16.20
CA GLU A 170 29.11 0.34 16.99
C GLU A 170 29.19 -1.19 16.90
N THR A 171 28.03 -1.86 16.94
CA THR A 171 27.95 -3.32 16.89
C THR A 171 27.66 -3.86 15.49
N GLY A 172 27.24 -3.02 14.55
CA GLY A 172 26.78 -3.43 13.22
C GLY A 172 25.52 -4.28 13.26
N ARG A 173 24.69 -4.15 14.32
CA ARG A 173 23.49 -4.97 14.51
C ARG A 173 22.23 -4.17 14.24
N LEU A 174 21.32 -4.80 13.51
CA LEU A 174 19.94 -4.35 13.35
C LEU A 174 19.08 -4.93 14.48
N SER A 175 18.47 -4.07 15.29
CA SER A 175 17.42 -4.45 16.24
C SER A 175 16.07 -4.17 15.60
N THR A 176 15.16 -5.13 15.62
CA THR A 176 13.84 -5.01 14.98
C THR A 176 12.72 -5.24 15.99
N THR A 177 11.62 -4.52 15.85
CA THR A 177 10.35 -4.78 16.52
C THR A 177 9.31 -5.01 15.43
N GLU A 178 8.72 -6.21 15.41
CA GLU A 178 7.69 -6.59 14.45
C GLU A 178 6.41 -5.76 14.65
N PRO A 179 5.58 -5.57 13.60
CA PRO A 179 4.32 -4.86 13.78
C PRO A 179 3.37 -5.72 14.62
N THR A 180 2.46 -5.05 15.32
CA THR A 180 1.40 -5.72 16.09
C THR A 180 0.03 -5.34 15.56
N GLY A 181 -0.97 -6.18 15.83
CA GLY A 181 -2.35 -5.97 15.40
C GLY A 181 -2.98 -7.26 14.86
N PRO A 182 -4.27 -7.21 14.52
CA PRO A 182 -4.95 -8.32 13.86
C PRO A 182 -4.45 -8.49 12.43
N ILE A 183 -4.49 -9.73 11.93
CA ILE A 183 -4.16 -10.01 10.53
C ILE A 183 -5.23 -9.36 9.65
N VAL A 184 -4.78 -8.82 8.51
CA VAL A 184 -5.66 -8.39 7.42
C VAL A 184 -5.37 -9.24 6.21
N GLN A 185 -6.39 -9.89 5.66
CA GLN A 185 -6.30 -10.42 4.32
C GLN A 185 -6.38 -9.26 3.33
N VAL A 186 -5.29 -9.06 2.58
CA VAL A 186 -5.24 -8.13 1.45
C VAL A 186 -5.43 -8.95 0.19
N THR A 187 -6.39 -8.57 -0.64
CA THR A 187 -6.70 -9.25 -1.90
C THR A 187 -6.87 -8.23 -3.00
N PHE A 188 -6.19 -8.45 -4.12
CA PHE A 188 -6.37 -7.66 -5.34
C PHE A 188 -7.41 -8.34 -6.21
N LEU A 189 -8.38 -7.56 -6.66
CA LEU A 189 -9.35 -7.96 -7.67
C LEU A 189 -9.06 -7.20 -8.94
N HIS A 190 -8.87 -7.92 -10.04
CA HIS A 190 -8.69 -7.30 -11.35
C HIS A 190 -9.35 -8.13 -12.43
N THR A 191 -9.56 -7.51 -13.58
CA THR A 191 -10.08 -8.21 -14.76
C THR A 191 -8.91 -8.88 -15.49
N ASP A 192 -9.03 -10.17 -15.78
CA ASP A 192 -8.05 -10.89 -16.58
C ASP A 192 -8.22 -10.61 -18.08
N ALA A 193 -7.32 -11.13 -18.91
CA ALA A 193 -7.37 -10.96 -20.36
C ALA A 193 -8.63 -11.56 -21.03
N LYS A 194 -9.42 -12.36 -20.30
CA LYS A 194 -10.68 -12.97 -20.77
C LYS A 194 -11.91 -12.21 -20.28
N GLY A 195 -11.73 -11.06 -19.61
CA GLY A 195 -12.82 -10.26 -19.07
C GLY A 195 -13.39 -10.76 -17.75
N LYS A 196 -12.74 -11.75 -17.10
CA LYS A 196 -13.21 -12.30 -15.81
C LYS A 196 -12.52 -11.59 -14.65
N THR A 197 -13.28 -11.25 -13.62
CA THR A 197 -12.70 -10.82 -12.34
C THR A 197 -11.98 -11.99 -11.67
N VAL A 198 -10.70 -11.79 -11.37
CA VAL A 198 -9.85 -12.74 -10.66
C VAL A 198 -9.34 -12.11 -9.36
N GLU A 199 -9.13 -12.94 -8.35
CA GLU A 199 -8.55 -12.56 -7.07
C GLU A 199 -7.07 -12.96 -7.04
N ALA A 200 -6.23 -12.12 -6.46
CA ALA A 200 -4.80 -12.37 -6.29
C ALA A 200 -4.31 -11.93 -4.91
N ASP A 201 -3.34 -12.67 -4.37
CA ASP A 201 -2.55 -12.25 -3.20
C ASP A 201 -1.45 -11.29 -3.68
N PRO A 202 -1.36 -10.05 -3.18
CA PRO A 202 -0.27 -9.14 -3.55
C PRO A 202 1.12 -9.69 -3.24
N ALA A 203 1.28 -10.56 -2.23
CA ALA A 203 2.57 -11.18 -1.93
C ALA A 203 3.04 -12.15 -3.04
N GLU A 204 2.13 -12.58 -3.93
CA GLU A 204 2.48 -13.36 -5.11
C GLU A 204 3.01 -12.48 -6.26
N TRP A 205 2.70 -11.19 -6.28
CA TRP A 205 3.11 -10.23 -7.31
C TRP A 205 4.49 -9.62 -7.04
N ILE A 206 5.06 -9.91 -5.88
CA ILE A 206 6.34 -9.39 -5.41
C ILE A 206 7.33 -10.54 -5.46
N ILE A 207 8.46 -10.36 -6.14
CA ILE A 207 9.54 -11.36 -6.22
C ILE A 207 10.86 -10.77 -5.77
N ASP A 208 11.75 -11.61 -5.27
CA ASP A 208 13.12 -11.17 -5.00
C ASP A 208 13.92 -11.04 -6.31
N VAL A 209 14.73 -10.00 -6.41
CA VAL A 209 15.48 -9.64 -7.63
C VAL A 209 16.52 -10.69 -8.05
N ARG A 210 16.93 -11.60 -7.15
CA ARG A 210 18.03 -12.55 -7.40
C ARG A 210 17.53 -13.92 -7.85
N GLN A 211 16.64 -14.52 -7.07
CA GLN A 211 16.12 -15.87 -7.24
C GLN A 211 14.72 -15.87 -7.88
N ARG A 212 14.06 -14.71 -7.95
CA ARG A 212 12.70 -14.56 -8.48
C ARG A 212 11.66 -15.40 -7.72
N ARG A 213 11.90 -15.69 -6.45
CA ARG A 213 10.91 -16.34 -5.59
C ARG A 213 9.96 -15.28 -5.06
N THR A 214 8.68 -15.63 -4.92
CA THR A 214 7.67 -14.67 -4.45
C THR A 214 7.91 -14.32 -2.98
N LEU A 215 7.43 -13.15 -2.55
CA LEU A 215 7.43 -12.75 -1.15
C LEU A 215 6.74 -13.83 -0.28
N ARG A 216 5.61 -14.36 -0.78
CA ARG A 216 4.88 -15.47 -0.16
C ARG A 216 5.75 -16.71 0.03
N ASP A 217 6.49 -17.12 -1.00
CA ASP A 217 7.39 -18.28 -0.95
C ASP A 217 8.61 -18.08 -0.03
N ARG A 218 9.14 -16.85 0.01
CA ARG A 218 10.32 -16.49 0.80
C ARG A 218 10.01 -16.41 2.29
N GLU A 219 8.87 -15.83 2.66
CA GLU A 219 8.47 -15.65 4.06
C GLU A 219 7.65 -16.85 4.60
N GLY A 220 7.11 -17.69 3.70
CA GLY A 220 6.38 -18.89 4.06
C GLY A 220 5.08 -18.60 4.83
N PRO A 221 4.61 -19.55 5.67
CA PRO A 221 3.35 -19.40 6.41
C PRO A 221 3.37 -18.29 7.47
N GLY A 222 4.55 -17.75 7.81
CA GLY A 222 4.70 -16.63 8.75
C GLY A 222 4.49 -15.25 8.12
N GLY A 223 4.57 -15.12 6.80
CA GLY A 223 4.35 -13.85 6.11
C GLY A 223 2.87 -13.47 6.08
N HIS A 224 2.50 -12.30 6.58
CA HIS A 224 1.12 -11.83 6.55
C HIS A 224 1.04 -10.31 6.69
N TRP A 225 -0.14 -9.74 6.40
CA TRP A 225 -0.41 -8.32 6.60
C TRP A 225 -1.07 -8.09 7.95
N VAL A 226 -0.71 -7.00 8.63
CA VAL A 226 -1.14 -6.67 9.99
C VAL A 226 -1.78 -5.28 9.99
N PHE A 227 -2.94 -5.13 10.64
CA PHE A 227 -3.54 -3.82 10.88
C PHE A 227 -2.78 -3.09 11.99
N ALA A 228 -1.73 -2.36 11.58
CA ALA A 228 -0.82 -1.64 12.45
C ALA A 228 -1.33 -0.24 12.84
N GLY A 229 -2.17 0.37 12.01
CA GLY A 229 -2.91 1.59 12.35
C GLY A 229 -2.14 2.92 12.29
N SER A 230 -0.89 2.95 11.81
CA SER A 230 -0.05 4.16 11.73
C SER A 230 0.01 4.95 13.06
N SER A 231 0.28 6.26 12.98
CA SER A 231 0.22 7.17 14.13
C SER A 231 -0.17 8.59 13.70
N LEU A 232 -0.63 9.39 14.67
CA LEU A 232 -0.89 10.82 14.51
C LEU A 232 0.38 11.62 14.84
N ALA A 233 0.58 12.72 14.12
CA ALA A 233 1.64 13.67 14.37
C ALA A 233 1.09 15.11 14.38
N PRO A 234 1.64 16.03 15.20
CA PRO A 234 1.26 17.43 15.16
C PRO A 234 1.51 18.06 13.79
N ARG A 235 0.60 18.94 13.35
CA ARG A 235 0.83 19.72 12.12
C ARG A 235 1.98 20.71 12.34
N PRO A 236 2.97 20.78 11.43
CA PRO A 236 4.10 21.71 11.58
C PRO A 236 3.70 23.19 11.51
N ASP A 237 2.60 23.48 10.81
CA ASP A 237 2.17 24.80 10.38
C ASP A 237 0.92 25.32 11.11
N GLY A 238 0.41 24.59 12.11
CA GLY A 238 -0.80 25.01 12.81
C GLY A 238 -1.33 24.03 13.85
N PRO A 239 -2.52 24.32 14.41
CA PRO A 239 -3.17 23.45 15.37
C PRO A 239 -3.66 22.15 14.72
N GLY A 240 -3.73 21.10 15.55
CA GLY A 240 -4.25 19.79 15.17
C GLY A 240 -3.16 18.80 14.75
N GLU A 241 -3.63 17.63 14.33
CA GLU A 241 -2.78 16.50 13.97
C GLU A 241 -3.05 16.07 12.52
N TYR A 242 -2.12 15.31 11.97
CA TYR A 242 -2.31 14.57 10.73
C TYR A 242 -1.95 13.10 10.95
N TYR A 243 -2.62 12.24 10.21
CA TYR A 243 -2.35 10.81 10.19
C TYR A 243 -1.14 10.56 9.28
N LYS A 244 -0.05 10.03 9.82
CA LYS A 244 1.26 10.00 9.13
C LYS A 244 1.20 9.28 7.77
N ALA A 245 0.50 8.15 7.69
CA ALA A 245 0.35 7.42 6.44
C ALA A 245 -0.35 8.23 5.33
N ASP A 246 -1.20 9.21 5.67
CA ASP A 246 -1.83 10.09 4.66
C ASP A 246 -0.82 10.92 3.88
N ILE A 247 0.32 11.24 4.52
CA ILE A 247 1.38 12.07 3.94
C ILE A 247 2.50 11.19 3.38
N GLU A 248 2.88 10.14 4.12
CA GLU A 248 3.99 9.26 3.73
C GLU A 248 3.60 8.21 2.68
N GLY A 249 2.31 8.03 2.42
CA GLY A 249 1.81 7.16 1.35
C GLY A 249 1.83 5.66 1.68
N THR A 250 1.90 5.28 2.94
CA THR A 250 2.10 3.89 3.40
C THR A 250 0.77 3.21 3.80
N LEU A 251 -0.18 3.11 2.85
CA LEU A 251 -1.46 2.46 3.11
C LEU A 251 -1.30 0.96 3.39
N VAL A 252 -0.67 0.24 2.46
CA VAL A 252 -0.21 -1.13 2.66
C VAL A 252 1.29 -1.14 2.41
N GLY A 253 2.10 -1.18 3.46
CA GLY A 253 3.55 -1.07 3.37
C GLY A 253 4.26 -2.41 3.27
N LEU A 254 5.30 -2.48 2.43
CA LEU A 254 6.19 -3.64 2.29
C LEU A 254 7.48 -3.45 3.10
N ALA A 255 8.17 -2.33 2.88
CA ALA A 255 9.29 -1.90 3.69
C ALA A 255 8.80 -1.22 4.99
N THR A 256 9.66 -1.20 6.00
CA THR A 256 9.38 -0.65 7.33
C THR A 256 9.85 0.80 7.44
N PHE A 257 8.90 1.72 7.26
CA PHE A 257 8.97 3.15 7.60
C PHE A 257 8.48 3.43 9.02
N GLY A 258 7.68 2.53 9.59
CA GLY A 258 7.14 2.66 10.95
C GLY A 258 5.92 3.58 11.02
N VAL A 259 5.19 3.68 9.92
CA VAL A 259 3.99 4.51 9.76
C VAL A 259 2.89 3.83 8.96
N GLU A 260 3.03 2.56 8.64
CA GLU A 260 2.12 1.83 7.78
C GLU A 260 0.73 1.72 8.44
N THR A 261 -0.32 1.90 7.65
CA THR A 261 -1.69 1.59 8.13
C THR A 261 -1.89 0.09 8.21
N ILE A 262 -1.47 -0.63 7.16
CA ILE A 262 -1.35 -2.08 7.13
C ILE A 262 0.11 -2.41 6.83
N ALA A 263 0.76 -3.15 7.72
CA ALA A 263 2.19 -3.49 7.61
C ALA A 263 2.37 -4.95 7.18
N TRP A 264 3.41 -5.25 6.40
CA TRP A 264 3.92 -6.61 6.29
C TRP A 264 4.53 -7.08 7.62
N SER A 265 4.35 -8.35 7.98
CA SER A 265 4.84 -8.91 9.25
C SER A 265 6.38 -8.99 9.33
N GLY A 266 7.06 -9.10 8.18
CA GLY A 266 8.51 -9.04 8.10
C GLY A 266 9.05 -7.61 8.18
N VAL A 267 10.11 -7.41 8.97
CA VAL A 267 10.81 -6.12 9.04
C VAL A 267 11.89 -6.05 7.96
N PHE A 268 11.69 -5.13 7.01
CA PHE A 268 12.63 -4.82 5.93
C PHE A 268 12.98 -3.34 6.03
N SER A 269 14.25 -3.00 6.26
CA SER A 269 14.64 -1.58 6.26
C SER A 269 14.45 -0.98 4.87
N HIS A 270 13.90 0.23 4.80
CA HIS A 270 13.84 1.04 3.59
C HIS A 270 15.19 1.71 3.28
N GLU A 271 16.13 1.70 4.22
CA GLU A 271 17.44 2.30 4.00
C GLU A 271 18.37 1.32 3.26
N ALA A 272 18.74 1.66 2.03
CA ALA A 272 19.65 0.88 1.20
C ALA A 272 21.02 0.61 1.85
N SER A 273 21.44 1.46 2.81
CA SER A 273 22.69 1.27 3.57
C SER A 273 22.60 0.15 4.61
N ILE A 274 21.40 -0.25 5.00
CA ILE A 274 21.12 -1.30 5.99
C ILE A 274 20.65 -2.57 5.29
N ASN A 275 19.67 -2.46 4.39
CA ASN A 275 19.20 -3.56 3.57
C ASN A 275 19.22 -3.15 2.11
N ALA A 276 19.97 -3.88 1.29
CA ALA A 276 19.92 -3.68 -0.16
C ALA A 276 18.48 -3.92 -0.65
N PRO A 277 17.93 -3.07 -1.55
CA PRO A 277 16.63 -3.29 -2.15
C PRO A 277 16.58 -4.67 -2.82
N GLU A 278 15.61 -5.50 -2.40
CA GLU A 278 15.49 -6.89 -2.84
C GLU A 278 14.20 -7.16 -3.61
N TRP A 279 13.11 -6.48 -3.25
CA TRP A 279 11.79 -6.80 -3.74
C TRP A 279 11.45 -5.98 -4.98
N ILE A 280 11.04 -6.67 -6.03
CA ILE A 280 10.60 -6.06 -7.29
C ILE A 280 9.21 -6.56 -7.69
N ALA A 281 8.52 -5.79 -8.52
CA ALA A 281 7.29 -6.20 -9.17
C ALA A 281 7.53 -7.37 -10.14
N ASP A 282 6.69 -8.40 -10.11
CA ASP A 282 6.75 -9.52 -11.04
C ASP A 282 5.98 -9.20 -12.34
N PRO A 283 6.66 -8.95 -13.48
CA PRO A 283 5.99 -8.65 -14.74
C PRO A 283 5.16 -9.81 -15.29
N ALA A 284 5.29 -11.03 -14.75
CA ALA A 284 4.44 -12.15 -15.14
C ALA A 284 3.04 -12.10 -14.51
N LYS A 285 2.86 -11.36 -13.41
CA LYS A 285 1.62 -11.33 -12.62
C LYS A 285 1.00 -9.96 -12.51
N VAL A 286 1.81 -8.90 -12.48
CA VAL A 286 1.32 -7.52 -12.42
C VAL A 286 0.63 -7.16 -13.74
N PRO A 287 -0.63 -6.71 -13.74
CA PRO A 287 -1.31 -6.26 -14.94
C PRO A 287 -0.60 -5.05 -15.60
N PRO A 288 -0.89 -4.74 -16.87
CA PRO A 288 -0.33 -3.57 -17.55
C PRO A 288 -0.57 -2.26 -16.78
N PHE A 289 0.34 -1.30 -16.95
CA PHE A 289 0.19 0.05 -16.41
C PHE A 289 -1.21 0.62 -16.65
N GLY A 290 -1.80 1.26 -15.63
CA GLY A 290 -3.14 1.83 -15.66
C GLY A 290 -4.29 0.83 -15.50
N SER A 291 -4.00 -0.47 -15.43
CA SER A 291 -5.04 -1.48 -15.16
C SER A 291 -5.74 -1.21 -13.84
N ALA A 292 -7.08 -1.27 -13.84
CA ALA A 292 -7.89 -1.08 -12.64
C ALA A 292 -7.74 -2.26 -11.68
N ILE A 293 -7.50 -1.95 -10.41
CA ILE A 293 -7.41 -2.91 -9.31
C ILE A 293 -8.39 -2.47 -8.21
N THR A 294 -9.23 -3.38 -7.74
CA THR A 294 -9.94 -3.19 -6.47
C THR A 294 -9.13 -3.89 -5.37
N VAL A 295 -8.77 -3.15 -4.32
CA VAL A 295 -8.10 -3.70 -3.15
C VAL A 295 -9.15 -4.00 -2.09
N ARG A 296 -9.29 -5.28 -1.73
CA ARG A 296 -10.15 -5.75 -0.64
C ARG A 296 -9.30 -6.02 0.60
N LEU A 297 -9.76 -5.51 1.74
CA LEU A 297 -9.13 -5.59 3.04
C LEU A 297 -10.12 -6.23 4.01
N ALA A 298 -9.84 -7.44 4.48
CA ALA A 298 -10.71 -8.18 5.40
C ALA A 298 -9.93 -8.55 6.67
N PRO A 299 -10.32 -8.08 7.87
CA PRO A 299 -9.74 -8.55 9.12
C PRO A 299 -9.94 -10.07 9.25
N ALA A 300 -8.88 -10.81 9.56
CA ALA A 300 -9.00 -12.23 9.84
C ALA A 300 -9.53 -12.45 11.26
N ASP A 301 -10.31 -13.51 11.46
CA ASP A 301 -10.75 -13.92 12.79
C ASP A 301 -9.60 -14.64 13.52
N GLY A 302 -8.70 -13.87 14.14
CA GLY A 302 -7.63 -14.42 14.99
C GLY A 302 -6.41 -13.51 15.15
N PRO A 303 -5.63 -13.68 16.23
CA PRO A 303 -4.35 -13.00 16.39
C PRO A 303 -3.33 -13.47 15.34
N ALA A 304 -2.39 -12.58 14.98
CA ALA A 304 -1.25 -12.91 14.13
C ALA A 304 -0.51 -14.18 14.64
N PRO A 305 -0.18 -15.16 13.77
CA PRO A 305 0.68 -16.25 14.17
C PRO A 305 2.06 -15.69 14.53
N SER A 306 2.62 -16.12 15.65
CA SER A 306 4.01 -15.81 16.01
C SER A 306 4.96 -16.38 14.96
N ARG A 307 5.82 -15.54 14.38
CA ARG A 307 6.89 -16.00 13.50
C ARG A 307 7.80 -16.92 14.34
N PRO A 308 8.14 -18.13 13.88
CA PRO A 308 9.17 -18.92 14.57
C PRO A 308 10.47 -18.12 14.56
N ASP A 309 11.19 -18.12 15.69
CA ASP A 309 12.48 -17.42 15.85
C ASP A 309 13.34 -17.63 14.60
N SER A 310 13.71 -16.50 13.99
CA SER A 310 14.28 -16.36 12.65
C SER A 310 15.16 -17.53 12.22
N ILE A 311 14.84 -18.10 11.05
CA ILE A 311 15.81 -18.80 10.20
C ILE A 311 17.03 -17.89 10.07
N PRO A 312 18.26 -18.37 10.31
CA PRO A 312 19.46 -17.58 10.06
C PRO A 312 19.42 -17.09 8.61
N ARG A 313 19.35 -15.78 8.40
CA ARG A 313 19.56 -15.22 7.07
C ARG A 313 21.04 -15.45 6.71
N PRO A 314 21.34 -15.98 5.52
CA PRO A 314 22.71 -16.19 5.07
C PRO A 314 23.49 -14.88 4.93
#